data_AF-A0A4Q3YPC8-F1
#
_entry.id   AF-A0A4Q3YPC8-F1
#
_cell.length_a   1.000
_cell.length_b   1.000
_cell.length_c   1.000
_cell.angle_alpha   90.00
_cell.angle_beta   90.00
_cell.angle_gamma   90.00
#
_symmetry.space_group_name_H-M   'P 1'
#
loop_
_entity.id
_entity.type
_entity.pdbx_description
1 polymer ?
#
loop_
_entity_poly.entity_id
_entity_poly.type
_entity_poly.pdbx_seq_one_letter_code
_entity_poly.pdbx_strand_id
1 'polypeptide(L)'
;MVVFTKRAEQIFASVDEDGAARSISEAEVAVWGTELEFGQTIVAQNSQLANSPLVFGAKGNGTTNDAAKYALAEVANDNIFLPSNTVFNLGAALPTKPVYGPGKLVIGGFEIGGSQLEYEADRANVFFQPEIYFDGGKDGRGGITPPNIPGIQRYDNIFLAPGSKRVDTALNRAWRSTVVGVGAAANFEELERCDIIGNSAMRYARFGNRVTAVGTLNMQWLGQTITQEAHPDYWFHDMFWPKHPSDPTWDVVSLETRNPGMRAKIAAYSDWATNSDQVTGNVGIGRDSILELVKGVYNTGTGYQSLWLLLNGDANAAFAYKALQSLVFGSSNAAFGDQAGRYFQEGSFNGFFGSGAGLDLIKGDLNLFMGFHAGAGVSIANRSIFIGNDAGRDLAGLGDDIFVLANIRGATRRPLVTGNFASGRFGINTLLTDLSAGLFQVRKQINGDLGFLVDDDVRVLLGATSALTANTVNARLQIAGSGLADASQHLSRYSANNGSPFLLFNKSRGATIGANAIVQNGDVLGTLQFQGAN
;
A
#
# COMPACT_ATOMS: atom_id res chain seq x y z
N MET A 1 64.39 -2.81 11.61
CA MET A 1 64.42 -1.46 12.23
C MET A 1 65.81 -0.79 12.17
N VAL A 2 66.93 -1.51 12.35
CA VAL A 2 68.30 -0.92 12.39
C VAL A 2 68.86 -0.44 11.04
N VAL A 3 68.32 -0.90 9.90
CA VAL A 3 68.84 -0.53 8.57
C VAL A 3 68.32 0.84 8.07
N PHE A 4 67.13 1.26 8.52
CA PHE A 4 66.49 2.48 8.00
C PHE A 4 66.94 3.77 8.71
N THR A 5 67.35 3.70 9.99
CA THR A 5 67.86 4.87 10.72
C THR A 5 69.22 5.33 10.19
N LYS A 6 70.08 4.39 9.75
CA LYS A 6 71.43 4.70 9.23
C LYS A 6 71.44 5.39 7.86
N ARG A 7 70.38 5.27 7.05
CA ARG A 7 70.31 5.94 5.74
C ARG A 7 69.64 7.31 5.80
N ALA A 8 68.74 7.56 6.76
CA ALA A 8 68.21 8.90 7.00
C ALA A 8 69.28 9.88 7.54
N GLU A 9 70.23 9.39 8.35
CA GLU A 9 71.37 10.20 8.82
C GLU A 9 72.36 10.54 7.69
N GLN A 10 72.49 9.70 6.67
CA GLN A 10 73.32 9.99 5.49
C GLN A 10 72.72 11.11 4.60
N ILE A 11 71.42 11.38 4.73
CA ILE A 11 70.67 12.34 3.89
C ILE A 11 70.84 13.79 4.37
N PHE A 12 71.11 14.04 5.65
CA PHE A 12 71.41 15.40 6.15
C PHE A 12 72.88 15.81 6.03
N ALA A 13 73.77 14.88 5.62
CA ALA A 13 75.21 15.11 5.58
C ALA A 13 75.81 15.22 4.16
N SER A 14 75.04 15.01 3.09
CA SER A 14 75.58 15.14 1.73
C SER A 14 75.56 16.60 1.26
N VAL A 15 76.59 17.35 1.65
CA VAL A 15 77.11 18.45 0.84
C VAL A 15 77.68 17.85 -0.46
N ASP A 16 77.49 18.54 -1.58
CA ASP A 16 78.24 18.20 -2.79
C ASP A 16 79.74 18.54 -2.60
N GLU A 17 80.58 18.11 -3.55
CA GLU A 17 82.06 18.14 -3.41
C GLU A 17 82.64 19.58 -3.31
N ASP A 18 81.80 20.62 -3.48
CA ASP A 18 82.14 22.04 -3.35
C ASP A 18 81.46 22.74 -2.14
N GLY A 19 80.73 22.00 -1.30
CA GLY A 19 80.20 22.50 -0.02
C GLY A 19 78.86 23.24 -0.08
N ALA A 20 78.08 23.08 -1.15
CA ALA A 20 76.72 23.61 -1.22
C ALA A 20 75.67 22.51 -0.90
N ALA A 21 74.51 22.93 -0.37
CA ALA A 21 73.41 22.02 -0.10
C ALA A 21 72.86 21.43 -1.42
N ARG A 22 73.00 20.12 -1.60
CA ARG A 22 72.55 19.40 -2.80
C ARG A 22 71.02 19.53 -2.96
N SER A 23 70.56 20.05 -4.10
CA SER A 23 69.13 20.07 -4.45
C SER A 23 68.68 18.67 -4.89
N ILE A 24 67.69 18.11 -4.20
CA ILE A 24 67.13 16.77 -4.48
C ILE A 24 66.19 16.87 -5.69
N SER A 25 66.36 15.99 -6.67
CA SER A 25 65.51 15.96 -7.86
C SER A 25 64.14 15.31 -7.58
N GLU A 26 63.08 15.71 -8.30
CA GLU A 26 61.75 15.07 -8.19
C GLU A 26 61.80 13.56 -8.49
N ALA A 27 62.75 13.12 -9.32
CA ALA A 27 62.98 11.71 -9.62
C ALA A 27 63.53 10.93 -8.41
N GLU A 28 64.41 11.53 -7.61
CA GLU A 28 64.90 10.91 -6.37
C GLU A 28 63.79 10.83 -5.31
N VAL A 29 62.94 11.86 -5.19
CA VAL A 29 61.78 11.83 -4.29
C VAL A 29 60.78 10.74 -4.66
N ALA A 30 60.55 10.52 -5.97
CA ALA A 30 59.64 9.46 -6.45
C ALA A 30 60.18 8.06 -6.16
N VAL A 31 61.49 7.82 -6.36
CA VAL A 31 62.13 6.54 -6.02
C VAL A 31 62.03 6.28 -4.51
N TRP A 32 62.25 7.31 -3.69
CA TRP A 32 62.13 7.17 -2.22
C TRP A 32 60.70 6.94 -1.75
N GLY A 33 59.70 7.56 -2.40
CA GLY A 33 58.28 7.27 -2.13
C GLY A 33 57.94 5.80 -2.36
N THR A 34 58.41 5.22 -3.47
CA THR A 34 58.19 3.80 -3.78
C THR A 34 58.91 2.85 -2.84
N GLU A 35 60.13 3.18 -2.38
CA GLU A 35 60.85 2.37 -1.39
C GLU A 35 60.22 2.43 0.00
N LEU A 36 59.62 3.56 0.39
CA LEU A 36 58.90 3.71 1.66
C LEU A 36 57.59 2.90 1.68
N GLU A 37 56.82 2.93 0.59
CA GLU A 37 55.61 2.11 0.41
C GLU A 37 55.93 0.61 0.40
N PHE A 38 57.03 0.21 -0.23
CA PHE A 38 57.49 -1.18 -0.22
C PHE A 38 57.91 -1.62 1.20
N GLY A 39 58.58 -0.74 1.95
CA GLY A 39 58.95 -0.98 3.35
C GLY A 39 57.75 -1.13 4.28
N GLN A 40 56.71 -0.30 4.11
CA GLN A 40 55.46 -0.39 4.88
C GLN A 40 54.69 -1.68 4.57
N THR A 41 54.68 -2.10 3.30
CA THR A 41 54.04 -3.35 2.86
C THR A 41 54.72 -4.58 3.50
N ILE A 42 56.05 -4.59 3.60
CA ILE A 42 56.80 -5.66 4.26
C ILE A 42 56.52 -5.70 5.78
N VAL A 43 56.40 -4.54 6.43
CA VAL A 43 56.07 -4.47 7.87
C VAL A 43 54.66 -5.02 8.15
N ALA A 44 53.69 -4.71 7.30
CA ALA A 44 52.32 -5.23 7.42
C ALA A 44 52.23 -6.74 7.17
N GLN A 45 53.00 -7.28 6.22
CA GLN A 45 53.07 -8.73 6.01
C GLN A 45 53.73 -9.46 7.20
N ASN A 46 54.77 -8.86 7.79
CA ASN A 46 55.45 -9.45 8.94
C ASN A 46 54.60 -9.44 10.23
N SER A 47 53.74 -8.43 10.43
CA SER A 47 52.83 -8.41 11.58
C SER A 47 51.72 -9.45 11.46
N GLN A 48 51.21 -9.71 10.26
CA GLN A 48 50.23 -10.78 10.03
C GLN A 48 50.83 -12.18 10.20
N LEU A 49 52.08 -12.37 9.79
CA LEU A 49 52.80 -13.64 9.99
C LEU A 49 53.08 -13.93 11.47
N ALA A 50 53.14 -12.92 12.35
CA ALA A 50 53.40 -13.09 13.79
C ALA A 50 52.31 -13.93 14.50
N ASN A 51 51.07 -13.83 14.03
CA ASN A 51 49.91 -14.53 14.60
C ASN A 51 49.71 -15.92 13.95
N SER A 52 50.69 -16.38 13.16
CA SER A 52 50.62 -17.65 12.47
C SER A 52 51.14 -18.80 13.32
N PRO A 53 50.51 -20.00 13.26
CA PRO A 53 51.04 -21.21 13.88
C PRO A 53 52.48 -21.55 13.43
N LEU A 54 52.93 -21.07 12.26
CA LEU A 54 54.31 -21.24 11.79
C LEU A 54 55.34 -20.66 12.77
N VAL A 55 55.03 -19.53 13.40
CA VAL A 55 55.94 -18.84 14.34
C VAL A 55 56.10 -19.65 15.63
N PHE A 56 55.08 -20.43 15.98
CA PHE A 56 55.10 -21.37 17.09
C PHE A 56 55.67 -22.75 16.70
N GLY A 57 56.17 -22.89 15.46
CA GLY A 57 56.88 -24.06 14.95
C GLY A 57 55.99 -25.10 14.28
N ALA A 58 54.73 -24.78 13.97
CA ALA A 58 53.89 -25.63 13.13
C ALA A 58 54.47 -25.73 11.71
N LYS A 59 54.25 -26.86 11.04
CA LYS A 59 54.83 -27.13 9.71
C LYS A 59 53.94 -26.67 8.57
N GLY A 60 52.61 -26.72 8.74
CA GLY A 60 51.67 -26.21 7.73
C GLY A 60 51.77 -26.97 6.40
N ASN A 61 52.13 -28.26 6.43
CA ASN A 61 52.35 -29.09 5.25
C ASN A 61 51.25 -30.14 4.99
N GLY A 62 50.14 -30.06 5.74
CA GLY A 62 48.93 -30.87 5.60
C GLY A 62 49.05 -32.31 6.10
N THR A 63 50.25 -32.77 6.43
CA THR A 63 50.54 -34.17 6.79
C THR A 63 51.02 -34.30 8.23
N THR A 64 51.81 -33.34 8.72
CA THR A 64 52.30 -33.31 10.10
C THR A 64 51.19 -32.85 11.04
N ASN A 65 50.98 -33.54 12.17
CA ASN A 65 50.03 -33.09 13.17
C ASN A 65 50.57 -31.83 13.89
N ASP A 66 49.98 -30.69 13.56
CA ASP A 66 50.33 -29.36 14.04
C ASP A 66 49.51 -28.93 15.26
N ALA A 67 48.57 -29.76 15.75
CA ALA A 67 47.59 -29.40 16.79
C ALA A 67 48.21 -28.75 18.04
N ALA A 68 49.31 -29.30 18.55
CA ALA A 68 49.96 -28.76 19.76
C ALA A 68 50.60 -27.38 19.51
N LYS A 69 51.13 -27.15 18.31
CA LYS A 69 51.75 -25.87 17.94
C LYS A 69 50.71 -24.83 17.56
N TYR A 70 49.63 -25.29 16.96
CA TYR A 70 48.43 -24.50 16.72
C TYR A 70 47.81 -24.01 18.03
N ALA A 71 47.64 -24.89 19.02
CA ALA A 71 47.12 -24.51 20.34
C ALA A 71 48.02 -23.49 21.06
N LEU A 72 49.35 -23.55 20.88
CA LEU A 72 50.24 -22.52 21.41
C LEU A 72 50.01 -21.15 20.73
N ALA A 73 49.72 -21.16 19.43
CA ALA A 73 49.33 -19.95 18.72
C ALA A 73 47.99 -19.39 19.23
N GLU A 74 47.02 -20.25 19.55
CA GLU A 74 45.72 -19.89 20.15
C GLU A 74 45.83 -19.35 21.57
N VAL A 75 46.84 -19.77 22.33
CA VAL A 75 47.13 -19.21 23.65
C VAL A 75 47.79 -17.84 23.55
N ALA A 76 48.69 -17.68 22.58
CA ALA A 76 49.48 -16.47 22.44
C ALA A 76 48.76 -15.34 21.67
N ASN A 77 47.74 -15.67 20.88
CA ASN A 77 47.05 -14.73 20.01
C ASN A 77 45.53 -14.91 20.09
N ASP A 78 44.81 -13.79 20.05
CA ASP A 78 43.35 -13.80 20.04
C ASP A 78 42.76 -14.19 18.69
N ASN A 79 43.57 -14.17 17.62
CA ASN A 79 43.21 -14.60 16.28
C ASN A 79 44.39 -15.32 15.63
N ILE A 80 44.09 -16.25 14.72
CA ILE A 80 45.08 -17.12 14.10
C ILE A 80 45.14 -16.92 12.60
N PHE A 81 46.29 -16.45 12.11
CA PHE A 81 46.52 -16.23 10.68
C PHE A 81 47.11 -17.47 10.00
N LEU A 82 46.46 -17.95 8.93
CA LEU A 82 46.94 -19.03 8.10
C LEU A 82 47.56 -18.47 6.81
N PRO A 83 48.89 -18.54 6.63
CA PRO A 83 49.55 -18.00 5.45
C PRO A 83 49.20 -18.77 4.18
N SER A 84 49.41 -18.14 3.02
CA SER A 84 49.12 -18.77 1.74
C SER A 84 49.97 -20.03 1.54
N ASN A 85 49.40 -21.01 0.84
CA ASN A 85 50.03 -22.31 0.58
C ASN A 85 50.39 -23.14 1.82
N THR A 86 49.78 -22.86 2.98
CA THR A 86 49.91 -23.68 4.19
C THR A 86 48.64 -24.47 4.48
N VAL A 87 48.82 -25.68 5.02
CA VAL A 87 47.75 -26.56 5.47
C VAL A 87 48.11 -27.11 6.85
N PHE A 88 47.41 -26.75 7.91
CA PHE A 88 47.71 -27.24 9.26
C PHE A 88 46.80 -28.40 9.63
N ASN A 89 47.38 -29.57 9.89
CA ASN A 89 46.61 -30.74 10.29
C ASN A 89 46.47 -30.78 11.81
N LEU A 90 45.26 -30.62 12.33
CA LEU A 90 44.96 -30.58 13.77
C LEU A 90 44.52 -31.95 14.32
N GLY A 91 44.56 -33.01 13.51
CA GLY A 91 44.01 -34.31 13.91
C GLY A 91 42.53 -34.18 14.20
N ALA A 92 42.07 -34.54 15.41
CA ALA A 92 40.67 -34.36 15.83
C ALA A 92 40.42 -33.07 16.64
N ALA A 93 41.44 -32.24 16.85
CA ALA A 93 41.31 -31.01 17.64
C ALA A 93 40.61 -29.92 16.81
N LEU A 94 39.61 -29.29 17.41
CA LEU A 94 38.90 -28.16 16.83
C LEU A 94 39.57 -26.85 17.29
N PRO A 95 39.76 -25.87 16.39
CA PRO A 95 40.15 -24.53 16.77
C PRO A 95 39.21 -23.96 17.83
N THR A 96 39.79 -23.28 18.81
CA THR A 96 39.09 -22.62 19.92
C THR A 96 39.11 -21.09 19.78
N LYS A 97 39.92 -20.56 18.87
CA LYS A 97 40.05 -19.14 18.57
C LYS A 97 39.69 -18.84 17.10
N PRO A 98 39.29 -17.60 16.78
CA PRO A 98 39.04 -17.17 15.40
C PRO A 98 40.24 -17.42 14.48
N VAL A 99 39.97 -17.98 13.31
CA VAL A 99 40.98 -18.36 12.31
C VAL A 99 40.72 -17.59 11.03
N TYR A 100 41.75 -17.02 10.41
CA TYR A 100 41.62 -16.23 9.19
C TYR A 100 42.83 -16.38 8.27
N GLY A 101 42.70 -16.00 7.01
CA GLY A 101 43.80 -16.00 6.03
C GLY A 101 43.68 -17.09 4.94
N PRO A 102 44.54 -17.01 3.91
CA PRO A 102 44.42 -17.83 2.70
C PRO A 102 44.86 -19.30 2.86
N GLY A 103 45.40 -19.70 4.01
CA GLY A 103 45.77 -21.09 4.31
C GLY A 103 44.58 -21.99 4.65
N LYS A 104 44.87 -23.24 5.02
CA LYS A 104 43.87 -24.28 5.28
C LYS A 104 44.14 -25.04 6.58
N LEU A 105 43.12 -25.69 7.12
CA LEU A 105 43.17 -26.62 8.24
C LEU A 105 42.70 -28.00 7.80
N VAL A 106 43.22 -29.06 8.43
CA VAL A 106 42.70 -30.42 8.29
C VAL A 106 42.26 -30.91 9.66
N ILE A 107 40.97 -31.20 9.83
CA ILE A 107 40.38 -31.67 11.09
C ILE A 107 39.54 -32.92 10.82
N GLY A 108 39.78 -34.00 11.55
CA GLY A 108 39.15 -35.30 11.36
C GLY A 108 39.38 -35.90 9.96
N GLY A 109 40.42 -35.46 9.25
CA GLY A 109 40.68 -35.81 7.85
C GLY A 109 39.97 -34.93 6.81
N PHE A 110 39.21 -33.92 7.23
CA PHE A 110 38.53 -32.96 6.35
C PHE A 110 39.32 -31.65 6.25
N GLU A 111 39.58 -31.22 5.02
CA GLU A 111 40.26 -29.95 4.73
C GLU A 111 39.26 -28.78 4.70
N ILE A 112 39.52 -27.75 5.48
CA ILE A 112 38.72 -26.52 5.60
C ILE A 112 39.65 -25.35 5.27
N GLY A 113 39.33 -24.51 4.28
CA GLY A 113 40.29 -23.49 3.83
C GLY A 113 39.78 -22.49 2.81
N GLY A 114 40.60 -21.45 2.55
CA GLY A 114 40.31 -20.34 1.64
C GLY A 114 39.66 -19.14 2.33
N SER A 115 39.14 -18.17 1.56
CA SER A 115 38.41 -16.98 2.06
C SER A 115 37.06 -17.29 2.75
N GLN A 116 36.88 -18.52 3.26
CA GLN A 116 35.66 -19.09 3.81
C GLN A 116 35.87 -19.78 5.16
N LEU A 117 37.02 -19.62 5.81
CA LEU A 117 37.22 -20.08 7.19
C LEU A 117 36.66 -19.05 8.18
N GLU A 118 35.35 -19.07 8.39
CA GLU A 118 34.73 -18.76 9.68
C GLU A 118 33.93 -20.01 10.06
N TYR A 119 34.44 -20.81 11.00
CA TYR A 119 33.76 -21.99 11.51
C TYR A 119 33.05 -21.61 12.81
N GLU A 120 31.75 -21.34 12.74
CA GLU A 120 30.84 -21.30 13.90
C GLU A 120 30.20 -22.68 14.09
N ALA A 121 30.25 -23.23 15.31
CA ALA A 121 29.50 -24.42 15.66
C ALA A 121 28.90 -24.32 17.07
N ASP A 122 27.56 -24.38 17.06
CA ASP A 122 26.62 -24.63 18.16
C ASP A 122 26.28 -23.47 19.11
N ARG A 123 25.09 -22.90 18.84
CA ARG A 123 24.29 -21.98 19.68
C ARG A 123 24.67 -20.50 19.72
N ALA A 124 25.21 -19.95 18.64
CA ALA A 124 25.05 -18.50 18.42
C ALA A 124 23.55 -18.25 18.13
N ASN A 125 22.74 -17.74 19.06
CA ASN A 125 22.73 -16.32 19.40
C ASN A 125 23.79 -15.55 18.62
N VAL A 126 23.49 -15.33 17.35
CA VAL A 126 24.26 -14.43 16.51
C VAL A 126 23.94 -13.01 17.01
N PHE A 127 24.82 -12.51 17.87
CA PHE A 127 25.00 -11.09 18.09
C PHE A 127 25.85 -10.54 16.92
N PHE A 128 25.28 -9.61 16.15
CA PHE A 128 26.07 -8.65 15.40
C PHE A 128 25.60 -7.23 15.77
N GLN A 129 26.55 -6.33 16.04
CA GLN A 129 26.46 -4.93 15.61
C GLN A 129 27.82 -4.58 14.93
N PRO A 130 28.01 -3.41 14.29
CA PRO A 130 28.11 -3.32 12.83
C PRO A 130 29.41 -2.65 12.35
N GLU A 131 29.89 -2.88 11.13
CA GLU A 131 31.01 -2.06 10.60
C GLU A 131 30.51 -0.88 9.76
N ILE A 132 30.11 0.14 10.52
CA ILE A 132 30.07 1.57 10.22
C ILE A 132 29.19 1.97 9.02
N TYR A 133 27.94 2.23 9.38
CA TYR A 133 27.27 3.46 8.96
C TYR A 133 28.27 4.66 9.18
N PHE A 134 28.91 5.26 8.14
CA PHE A 134 29.58 6.61 8.16
C PHE A 134 28.70 7.85 7.85
N ASP A 135 28.43 8.69 8.86
CA ASP A 135 27.65 9.95 8.82
C ASP A 135 28.70 11.03 9.04
N GLY A 136 28.67 12.04 8.19
CA GLY A 136 29.70 13.06 8.12
C GLY A 136 29.53 13.89 6.87
N GLY A 137 28.50 14.74 6.85
CA GLY A 137 28.29 15.73 5.81
C GLY A 137 29.34 16.85 5.82
N LYS A 138 29.81 17.22 4.62
CA LYS A 138 30.38 18.51 4.19
C LYS A 138 30.13 18.52 2.67
N ASP A 139 29.24 19.29 2.06
CA ASP A 139 29.08 20.74 2.11
C ASP A 139 27.66 21.14 1.72
N GLY A 140 27.16 22.20 2.34
CA GLY A 140 25.81 22.70 2.11
C GLY A 140 25.52 22.99 0.63
N ARG A 141 24.33 22.51 0.23
CA ARG A 141 23.55 22.78 -0.99
C ARG A 141 23.66 21.72 -2.09
N GLY A 142 22.59 20.92 -2.15
CA GLY A 142 21.96 20.52 -3.42
C GLY A 142 22.34 19.12 -3.90
N GLY A 143 21.51 18.15 -3.53
CA GLY A 143 21.55 16.78 -4.03
C GLY A 143 22.27 15.83 -3.09
N ILE A 144 21.56 14.80 -2.62
CA ILE A 144 22.15 13.74 -1.79
C ILE A 144 23.02 12.89 -2.73
N THR A 145 24.30 13.24 -2.81
CA THR A 145 25.35 12.45 -3.44
C THR A 145 26.34 12.08 -2.32
N PRO A 146 26.67 10.79 -2.11
CA PRO A 146 27.62 10.37 -1.07
C PRO A 146 29.01 11.01 -1.24
N PRO A 147 29.76 11.27 -0.14
CA PRO A 147 31.19 11.56 -0.27
C PRO A 147 31.94 10.28 -0.66
N ASN A 148 32.51 10.31 -1.86
CA ASN A 148 33.37 9.27 -2.45
C ASN A 148 34.49 8.79 -1.50
N ILE A 149 34.47 7.50 -1.18
CA ILE A 149 35.42 6.59 -1.84
C ILE A 149 34.54 5.76 -2.81
N PRO A 150 34.99 5.46 -4.04
CA PRO A 150 34.18 4.72 -5.01
C PRO A 150 33.58 3.45 -4.39
N GLY A 151 32.26 3.48 -4.17
CA GLY A 151 31.44 2.34 -3.78
C GLY A 151 31.12 2.21 -2.30
N ILE A 152 29.82 2.41 -1.99
CA ILE A 152 28.99 1.69 -1.00
C ILE A 152 28.62 2.47 0.29
N GLN A 153 27.31 2.69 0.43
CA GLN A 153 26.61 3.28 1.57
C GLN A 153 25.94 2.22 2.49
N ARG A 154 26.54 1.93 3.66
CA ARG A 154 25.92 1.67 4.99
C ARG A 154 24.63 0.80 5.14
N TYR A 155 24.70 -0.41 5.73
CA TYR A 155 23.55 -1.19 6.31
C TYR A 155 23.97 -2.13 7.46
N ASP A 156 23.21 -2.12 8.57
CA ASP A 156 23.49 -2.90 9.79
C ASP A 156 22.36 -3.92 10.05
N ASN A 157 22.58 -5.20 9.71
CA ASN A 157 21.56 -6.26 9.76
C ASN A 157 21.92 -7.38 10.76
N ILE A 158 20.95 -7.84 11.56
CA ILE A 158 21.09 -8.97 12.48
C ILE A 158 20.30 -10.16 11.95
N PHE A 159 20.97 -11.28 11.67
CA PHE A 159 20.35 -12.49 11.13
C PHE A 159 20.19 -13.55 12.23
N LEU A 160 18.96 -14.02 12.42
CA LEU A 160 18.60 -15.03 13.40
C LEU A 160 18.04 -16.25 12.66
N ALA A 161 18.75 -17.38 12.77
CA ALA A 161 18.44 -18.69 12.18
C ALA A 161 18.42 -18.75 10.63
N PRO A 162 19.54 -18.56 9.91
CA PRO A 162 19.59 -18.76 8.46
C PRO A 162 19.42 -20.25 8.09
N GLY A 163 18.27 -20.63 7.54
CA GLY A 163 18.00 -21.98 7.04
C GLY A 163 18.24 -22.16 5.53
N SER A 164 19.08 -21.35 4.86
CA SER A 164 19.43 -21.56 3.44
C SER A 164 20.56 -22.58 3.24
N LYS A 165 20.45 -23.38 2.17
CA LYS A 165 21.46 -24.34 1.70
C LYS A 165 22.18 -23.74 0.49
N ARG A 166 23.51 -23.62 0.53
CA ARG A 166 24.35 -23.20 -0.60
C ARG A 166 24.34 -24.31 -1.66
N VAL A 167 23.80 -24.03 -2.85
CA VAL A 167 23.98 -24.88 -4.03
C VAL A 167 24.45 -23.97 -5.16
N ASP A 168 25.75 -23.78 -5.16
CA ASP A 168 26.66 -23.57 -6.27
C ASP A 168 26.16 -22.67 -7.42
N THR A 169 26.77 -21.47 -7.45
CA THR A 169 26.87 -20.50 -8.57
C THR A 169 25.90 -19.30 -8.66
N ALA A 170 24.99 -19.03 -7.71
CA ALA A 170 24.22 -17.76 -7.70
C ALA A 170 24.02 -17.10 -6.30
N LEU A 171 24.03 -15.76 -6.27
CA LEU A 171 24.17 -14.77 -5.17
C LEU A 171 23.06 -14.78 -4.07
N ASN A 172 23.36 -14.21 -2.89
CA ASN A 172 22.55 -13.80 -1.71
C ASN A 172 21.16 -14.48 -1.44
N ARG A 173 21.08 -15.69 -0.85
CA ARG A 173 19.81 -16.37 -0.51
C ARG A 173 19.61 -16.73 0.97
N ALA A 174 18.39 -16.63 1.52
CA ALA A 174 18.03 -16.98 2.91
C ALA A 174 16.70 -17.76 3.00
N TRP A 175 16.62 -18.82 3.82
CA TRP A 175 15.41 -19.64 3.98
C TRP A 175 15.07 -19.86 5.45
N ARG A 176 13.81 -19.83 5.87
CA ARG A 176 13.34 -20.06 7.25
C ARG A 176 14.05 -19.19 8.29
N SER A 177 14.43 -17.99 7.89
CA SER A 177 15.26 -17.09 8.69
C SER A 177 14.48 -15.92 9.24
N THR A 178 14.82 -15.45 10.43
CA THR A 178 14.34 -14.17 10.94
C THR A 178 15.44 -13.12 10.80
N VAL A 179 15.19 -11.99 10.15
CA VAL A 179 16.21 -10.96 9.88
C VAL A 179 15.75 -9.64 10.46
N VAL A 180 16.54 -8.99 11.31
CA VAL A 180 16.08 -7.83 12.09
C VAL A 180 17.09 -6.67 11.98
N GLY A 181 16.62 -5.46 11.66
CA GLY A 181 17.50 -4.28 11.47
C GLY A 181 17.04 -3.26 10.42
N VAL A 182 17.68 -2.09 10.38
CA VAL A 182 17.39 -1.05 9.36
C VAL A 182 18.07 -1.43 8.05
N GLY A 183 17.31 -1.63 6.97
CA GLY A 183 17.80 -2.29 5.76
C GLY A 183 17.89 -3.81 5.90
N ALA A 184 17.16 -4.40 6.86
CA ALA A 184 17.13 -5.84 7.11
C ALA A 184 16.83 -6.61 5.84
N ALA A 185 17.69 -7.56 5.47
CA ALA A 185 17.56 -8.32 4.22
C ALA A 185 17.44 -7.45 2.96
N ALA A 186 18.00 -6.23 2.96
CA ALA A 186 18.10 -5.42 1.76
C ALA A 186 19.12 -6.03 0.77
N ASN A 187 18.84 -5.95 -0.55
CA ASN A 187 19.73 -6.47 -1.62
C ASN A 187 19.86 -8.01 -1.69
N PHE A 188 18.93 -8.76 -1.09
CA PHE A 188 18.92 -10.22 -1.10
C PHE A 188 18.38 -10.79 -2.41
N GLU A 189 19.05 -11.78 -3.02
CA GLU A 189 18.65 -12.42 -4.27
C GLU A 189 17.43 -13.34 -4.08
N GLU A 190 17.35 -14.18 -3.02
CA GLU A 190 16.18 -15.05 -2.78
C GLU A 190 15.90 -15.34 -1.30
N LEU A 191 14.65 -15.20 -0.87
CA LEU A 191 14.17 -15.38 0.51
C LEU A 191 13.01 -16.41 0.53
N GLU A 192 13.00 -17.42 1.41
CA GLU A 192 11.88 -18.39 1.52
C GLU A 192 11.48 -18.65 2.98
N ARG A 193 10.22 -18.48 3.38
CA ARG A 193 9.72 -18.72 4.75
C ARG A 193 10.45 -17.89 5.82
N CYS A 194 10.92 -16.70 5.45
CA CYS A 194 11.67 -15.82 6.35
C CYS A 194 10.77 -14.74 6.97
N ASP A 195 11.10 -14.29 8.17
CA ASP A 195 10.39 -13.21 8.88
C ASP A 195 11.36 -12.04 9.11
N ILE A 196 11.14 -10.92 8.44
CA ILE A 196 12.12 -9.84 8.24
C ILE A 196 11.55 -8.56 8.84
N ILE A 197 12.26 -7.96 9.79
CA ILE A 197 11.67 -6.99 10.70
C ILE A 197 12.62 -5.79 10.86
N GLY A 198 12.21 -4.62 10.36
CA GLY A 198 12.90 -3.35 10.55
C GLY A 198 12.64 -2.35 9.43
N ASN A 199 12.95 -1.06 9.65
CA ASN A 199 12.75 -0.04 8.63
C ASN A 199 13.55 -0.39 7.36
N SER A 200 12.96 -0.28 6.17
CA SER A 200 13.60 -0.75 4.94
C SER A 200 13.87 -2.26 4.91
N ALA A 201 13.09 -3.06 5.67
CA ALA A 201 13.14 -4.51 5.64
C ALA A 201 12.81 -5.05 4.23
N MET A 202 13.66 -5.90 3.67
CA MET A 202 13.65 -6.32 2.27
C MET A 202 13.63 -5.18 1.25
N ARG A 203 13.95 -3.95 1.66
CA ARG A 203 14.11 -2.87 0.68
C ARG A 203 15.19 -3.33 -0.28
N TYR A 204 14.95 -3.26 -1.58
CA TYR A 204 15.94 -3.66 -2.58
C TYR A 204 16.25 -5.18 -2.76
N ALA A 205 15.52 -6.11 -2.11
CA ALA A 205 15.67 -7.56 -2.34
C ALA A 205 15.00 -8.03 -3.66
N ARG A 206 15.33 -9.22 -4.21
CA ARG A 206 14.93 -9.72 -5.55
C ARG A 206 13.87 -10.83 -5.56
N PHE A 207 13.96 -11.87 -4.71
CA PHE A 207 12.90 -12.90 -4.60
C PHE A 207 12.51 -13.17 -3.14
N GLY A 208 11.22 -13.38 -2.87
CA GLY A 208 10.65 -13.68 -1.54
C GLY A 208 9.42 -14.60 -1.58
N ASN A 209 9.54 -15.85 -1.12
CA ASN A 209 8.49 -16.85 -1.06
C ASN A 209 8.05 -17.16 0.40
N ARG A 210 6.79 -16.92 0.77
CA ARG A 210 6.26 -17.06 2.16
C ARG A 210 7.04 -16.22 3.19
N VAL A 211 7.35 -14.99 2.82
CA VAL A 211 8.19 -14.10 3.62
C VAL A 211 7.32 -13.04 4.28
N THR A 212 7.50 -12.81 5.56
CA THR A 212 6.82 -11.74 6.31
C THR A 212 7.80 -10.58 6.42
N ALA A 213 7.48 -9.38 5.93
CA ALA A 213 8.35 -8.20 6.13
C ALA A 213 7.60 -7.08 6.83
N VAL A 214 8.20 -6.53 7.88
CA VAL A 214 7.51 -5.69 8.88
C VAL A 214 8.38 -4.49 9.31
N GLY A 215 7.82 -3.28 9.47
CA GLY A 215 8.54 -1.99 9.59
C GLY A 215 8.06 -0.84 8.66
N THR A 216 8.79 0.29 8.58
CA THR A 216 8.26 1.57 8.04
C THR A 216 8.39 1.74 6.51
N LEU A 217 9.44 1.19 5.90
CA LEU A 217 9.69 1.22 4.45
C LEU A 217 9.95 -0.20 3.94
N ASN A 218 9.26 -1.19 4.50
CA ASN A 218 9.55 -2.57 4.15
C ASN A 218 9.00 -2.87 2.79
N MET A 219 9.72 -3.75 2.13
CA MET A 219 9.48 -4.11 0.76
C MET A 219 9.43 -2.88 -0.16
N GLN A 220 9.94 -1.73 0.29
CA GLN A 220 10.12 -0.58 -0.55
C GLN A 220 11.12 -1.02 -1.62
N TRP A 221 10.67 -1.21 -2.86
CA TRP A 221 11.49 -1.80 -3.91
C TRP A 221 11.86 -3.28 -3.71
N LEU A 222 11.00 -4.09 -3.10
CA LEU A 222 11.12 -5.57 -3.13
C LEU A 222 10.81 -6.11 -4.54
N GLY A 223 11.65 -7.01 -5.06
CA GLY A 223 11.60 -7.58 -6.41
C GLY A 223 12.60 -7.00 -7.41
N GLN A 224 13.48 -6.07 -7.00
CA GLN A 224 14.32 -5.32 -7.93
C GLN A 224 15.60 -6.05 -8.39
N THR A 225 16.16 -5.66 -9.54
CA THR A 225 17.38 -6.25 -10.11
C THR A 225 18.69 -5.51 -9.79
N ILE A 226 18.66 -4.29 -9.20
CA ILE A 226 19.84 -3.41 -9.02
C ILE A 226 19.73 -2.57 -7.73
N THR A 227 20.78 -2.53 -6.89
CA THR A 227 20.75 -2.09 -5.48
C THR A 227 21.50 -0.77 -5.19
N GLN A 228 20.92 0.15 -4.38
CA GLN A 228 21.59 1.09 -3.44
C GLN A 228 21.68 2.64 -3.60
N GLU A 229 20.90 3.40 -4.39
CA GLU A 229 20.96 4.89 -4.23
C GLU A 229 19.57 5.55 -4.13
N ALA A 230 19.25 6.09 -2.93
CA ALA A 230 18.33 7.23 -2.59
C ALA A 230 17.09 7.01 -1.61
N HIS A 231 17.24 7.42 -0.32
CA HIS A 231 16.31 8.12 0.65
C HIS A 231 15.37 7.42 1.71
N PRO A 232 15.27 7.98 2.96
CA PRO A 232 14.06 7.94 3.84
C PRO A 232 13.68 9.29 4.58
N ASP A 233 12.49 9.36 5.21
CA ASP A 233 11.90 10.34 6.20
C ASP A 233 10.88 11.41 5.71
N TYR A 234 9.58 11.36 6.13
CA TYR A 234 8.58 12.40 5.71
C TYR A 234 7.38 12.81 6.63
N TRP A 235 7.14 12.35 7.88
CA TRP A 235 5.88 12.71 8.62
C TRP A 235 5.96 13.57 9.90
N PHE A 236 7.04 13.54 10.70
CA PHE A 236 7.05 14.22 12.01
C PHE A 236 8.23 15.18 12.30
N HIS A 237 9.07 15.52 11.31
CA HIS A 237 9.93 16.72 11.39
C HIS A 237 10.28 17.26 9.99
N ASP A 238 9.99 18.55 9.76
CA ASP A 238 10.60 19.51 8.81
C ASP A 238 11.09 19.12 7.41
N MET A 239 10.58 18.09 6.74
CA MET A 239 10.54 18.02 5.27
C MET A 239 9.31 17.18 4.91
N PHE A 240 8.13 17.71 4.55
CA PHE A 240 7.83 18.60 3.43
C PHE A 240 6.41 19.21 3.63
N TRP A 241 6.06 19.75 4.80
CA TRP A 241 4.99 20.76 5.02
C TRP A 241 4.88 21.07 6.53
N PRO A 242 4.80 22.33 7.00
CA PRO A 242 5.10 22.70 8.39
C PRO A 242 3.87 22.70 9.31
N LYS A 243 3.06 21.63 9.39
CA LYS A 243 1.73 21.75 10.04
C LYS A 243 1.34 20.54 10.90
N HIS A 244 1.05 20.79 12.17
CA HIS A 244 0.45 19.85 13.13
C HIS A 244 -1.10 19.92 13.04
N PRO A 245 -1.89 18.88 13.39
CA PRO A 245 -3.37 18.94 13.38
C PRO A 245 -3.98 20.09 14.21
N SER A 246 -3.24 20.64 15.17
CA SER A 246 -3.65 21.84 15.93
C SER A 246 -3.37 23.17 15.22
N ASP A 247 -2.66 23.16 14.09
CA ASP A 247 -2.37 24.35 13.28
C ASP A 247 -3.64 24.77 12.50
N PRO A 248 -4.02 26.08 12.53
CA PRO A 248 -5.16 26.59 11.77
C PRO A 248 -5.14 26.29 10.27
N THR A 249 -3.97 26.01 9.70
CA THR A 249 -3.74 25.84 8.28
C THR A 249 -3.43 24.39 7.88
N TRP A 250 -3.59 23.44 8.81
CA TRP A 250 -3.41 22.01 8.60
C TRP A 250 -4.48 21.42 7.67
N ASP A 251 -4.04 20.74 6.62
CA ASP A 251 -4.93 20.08 5.66
C ASP A 251 -4.22 18.92 4.95
N VAL A 252 -3.96 17.83 5.68
CA VAL A 252 -3.33 16.63 5.13
C VAL A 252 -4.30 15.93 4.19
N VAL A 253 -3.90 15.67 2.94
CA VAL A 253 -4.74 15.01 1.90
C VAL A 253 -6.13 15.64 1.74
N SER A 254 -6.23 16.95 1.97
CA SER A 254 -7.51 17.68 1.93
C SER A 254 -8.54 17.23 2.99
N LEU A 255 -8.10 16.64 4.11
CA LEU A 255 -8.99 16.18 5.20
C LEU A 255 -9.88 17.30 5.72
N GLU A 256 -9.33 18.45 6.11
CA GLU A 256 -10.09 19.56 6.70
C GLU A 256 -10.89 20.29 5.62
N THR A 257 -10.32 20.46 4.42
CA THR A 257 -11.03 21.09 3.30
C THR A 257 -12.27 20.31 2.89
N ARG A 258 -12.19 18.96 2.90
CA ARG A 258 -13.32 18.08 2.55
C ARG A 258 -14.25 17.85 3.74
N ASN A 259 -13.72 17.76 4.95
CA ASN A 259 -14.48 17.46 6.16
C ASN A 259 -14.12 18.44 7.29
N PRO A 260 -14.76 19.63 7.31
CA PRO A 260 -14.49 20.63 8.35
C PRO A 260 -14.70 20.05 9.76
N GLY A 261 -13.70 20.22 10.63
CA GLY A 261 -13.71 19.71 11.99
C GLY A 261 -12.93 18.41 12.20
N MET A 262 -12.41 17.77 11.15
CA MET A 262 -11.55 16.59 11.29
C MET A 262 -10.27 16.88 12.03
N ARG A 263 -9.65 18.04 11.83
CA ARG A 263 -8.47 18.45 12.58
C ARG A 263 -8.73 18.47 14.08
N ALA A 264 -9.89 18.97 14.50
CA ALA A 264 -10.28 19.06 15.90
C ALA A 264 -10.58 17.67 16.46
N LYS A 265 -11.21 16.80 15.65
CA LYS A 265 -11.46 15.41 16.02
C LYS A 265 -10.17 14.61 16.22
N ILE A 266 -9.19 14.77 15.33
CA ILE A 266 -7.86 14.14 15.44
C ILE A 266 -7.09 14.72 16.63
N ALA A 267 -7.10 16.05 16.83
CA ALA A 267 -6.43 16.69 17.96
C ALA A 267 -7.02 16.30 19.32
N ALA A 268 -8.31 15.99 19.38
CA ALA A 268 -8.99 15.50 20.58
C ALA A 268 -8.89 13.97 20.77
N TYR A 269 -8.30 13.24 19.83
CA TYR A 269 -8.20 11.79 19.89
C TYR A 269 -7.31 11.35 21.06
N SER A 270 -7.90 10.57 21.97
CA SER A 270 -7.24 10.11 23.21
C SER A 270 -7.35 8.60 23.45
N ASP A 271 -7.91 7.85 22.50
CA ASP A 271 -8.16 6.40 22.64
C ASP A 271 -7.00 5.56 22.08
N TRP A 272 -5.83 5.61 22.72
CA TRP A 272 -4.63 4.88 22.33
C TRP A 272 -4.73 3.38 22.70
N ALA A 273 -4.05 2.51 21.96
CA ALA A 273 -3.98 1.09 22.32
C ALA A 273 -3.29 0.90 23.68
N THR A 274 -3.94 0.17 24.58
CA THR A 274 -3.47 -0.14 25.95
C THR A 274 -3.00 -1.59 26.10
N ASN A 275 -3.27 -2.46 25.12
CA ASN A 275 -2.78 -3.85 25.07
C ASN A 275 -2.61 -4.36 23.62
N SER A 276 -1.88 -5.48 23.44
CA SER A 276 -1.53 -6.04 22.12
C SER A 276 -2.73 -6.54 21.31
N ASP A 277 -3.80 -6.96 21.98
CA ASP A 277 -5.01 -7.48 21.33
C ASP A 277 -5.78 -6.37 20.61
N GLN A 278 -5.50 -5.10 20.91
CA GLN A 278 -6.11 -3.93 20.25
C GLN A 278 -5.39 -3.51 18.95
N VAL A 279 -4.27 -4.16 18.59
CA VAL A 279 -3.48 -3.88 17.37
C VAL A 279 -3.00 -5.15 16.64
N THR A 280 -3.63 -6.29 16.93
CA THR A 280 -3.21 -7.60 16.40
C THR A 280 -3.78 -7.90 15.02
N GLY A 281 -3.12 -8.80 14.30
CA GLY A 281 -3.60 -9.36 13.03
C GLY A 281 -3.64 -8.37 11.86
N ASN A 282 -2.87 -7.27 11.96
CA ASN A 282 -2.75 -6.30 10.88
C ASN A 282 -1.67 -6.72 9.87
N VAL A 283 -1.96 -6.51 8.58
CA VAL A 283 -1.06 -6.84 7.47
C VAL A 283 -0.91 -5.61 6.58
N GLY A 284 0.21 -4.90 6.72
CA GLY A 284 0.58 -3.77 5.87
C GLY A 284 1.63 -4.18 4.84
N ILE A 285 1.28 -4.14 3.56
CA ILE A 285 2.16 -4.53 2.45
C ILE A 285 2.21 -3.40 1.42
N GLY A 286 3.30 -2.65 1.41
CA GLY A 286 3.49 -1.53 0.49
C GLY A 286 3.81 -0.24 1.23
N ARG A 287 4.47 0.67 0.52
CA ARG A 287 4.94 1.91 1.10
C ARG A 287 3.78 2.73 1.66
N ASP A 288 3.93 3.15 2.91
CA ASP A 288 2.95 3.93 3.67
C ASP A 288 1.59 3.21 3.81
N SER A 289 1.58 1.87 3.69
CA SER A 289 0.40 1.05 3.93
C SER A 289 0.18 0.85 5.42
N ILE A 290 -1.01 1.15 5.92
CA ILE A 290 -1.32 1.14 7.36
C ILE A 290 -0.28 1.97 8.15
N LEU A 291 0.14 3.13 7.63
CA LEU A 291 1.24 3.89 8.26
C LEU A 291 0.84 4.47 9.62
N GLU A 292 -0.36 5.06 9.71
CA GLU A 292 -0.79 5.87 10.86
C GLU A 292 -1.68 5.11 11.86
N LEU A 293 -1.71 3.76 11.80
CA LEU A 293 -2.53 2.95 12.70
C LEU A 293 -2.12 3.09 14.15
N VAL A 294 -3.02 3.66 14.95
CA VAL A 294 -2.87 3.82 16.39
C VAL A 294 -3.65 2.77 17.17
N LYS A 295 -4.88 2.44 16.75
CA LYS A 295 -5.71 1.41 17.39
C LYS A 295 -6.58 0.70 16.36
N GLY A 296 -6.51 -0.63 16.28
CA GLY A 296 -7.34 -1.38 15.34
C GLY A 296 -6.81 -2.77 15.04
N VAL A 297 -7.70 -3.74 14.85
CA VAL A 297 -7.36 -5.14 14.63
C VAL A 297 -7.76 -5.64 13.25
N TYR A 298 -7.08 -6.69 12.77
CA TYR A 298 -7.46 -7.42 11.56
C TYR A 298 -7.54 -6.57 10.27
N ASN A 299 -6.78 -5.48 10.21
CA ASN A 299 -6.71 -4.65 9.01
C ASN A 299 -5.71 -5.22 8.02
N THR A 300 -6.07 -5.25 6.74
CA THR A 300 -5.16 -5.62 5.64
C THR A 300 -5.08 -4.45 4.67
N GLY A 301 -3.92 -3.84 4.58
CA GLY A 301 -3.58 -2.80 3.62
C GLY A 301 -2.52 -3.37 2.69
N THR A 302 -2.80 -3.36 1.39
CA THR A 302 -1.80 -3.74 0.39
C THR A 302 -1.81 -2.78 -0.80
N GLY A 303 -0.70 -2.09 -1.01
CA GLY A 303 -0.54 -1.05 -2.02
C GLY A 303 -0.03 0.26 -1.43
N TYR A 304 0.52 1.11 -2.29
CA TYR A 304 1.07 2.41 -1.91
C TYR A 304 -0.01 3.29 -1.26
N GLN A 305 0.23 3.73 -0.03
CA GLN A 305 -0.68 4.58 0.74
C GLN A 305 -2.09 3.97 0.92
N SER A 306 -2.20 2.64 0.92
CA SER A 306 -3.43 1.93 1.25
C SER A 306 -3.68 1.96 2.76
N LEU A 307 -4.89 2.34 3.20
CA LEU A 307 -5.19 2.58 4.63
C LEU A 307 -4.18 3.49 5.33
N TRP A 308 -3.67 4.49 4.61
CA TRP A 308 -2.56 5.31 5.09
C TRP A 308 -2.85 6.00 6.42
N LEU A 309 -4.01 6.66 6.50
CA LEU A 309 -4.40 7.55 7.60
C LEU A 309 -5.27 6.88 8.68
N LEU A 310 -5.43 5.56 8.65
CA LEU A 310 -6.32 4.84 9.58
C LEU A 310 -5.84 5.03 11.00
N LEU A 311 -6.50 5.88 11.79
CA LEU A 311 -6.13 6.14 13.18
C LEU A 311 -6.80 5.14 14.13
N ASN A 312 -8.09 4.92 13.91
CA ASN A 312 -8.91 3.98 14.69
C ASN A 312 -9.87 3.19 13.78
N GLY A 313 -9.77 1.85 13.79
CA GLY A 313 -10.72 1.01 13.08
C GLY A 313 -10.30 -0.45 12.90
N ASP A 314 -11.30 -1.33 12.85
CA ASP A 314 -11.12 -2.78 12.82
C ASP A 314 -11.57 -3.38 11.48
N ALA A 315 -10.93 -4.48 11.09
CA ALA A 315 -11.34 -5.34 9.98
C ALA A 315 -11.49 -4.60 8.64
N ASN A 316 -10.63 -3.62 8.37
CA ASN A 316 -10.59 -2.95 7.07
C ASN A 316 -9.68 -3.68 6.08
N ALA A 317 -10.08 -3.71 4.82
CA ALA A 317 -9.41 -4.40 3.75
C ALA A 317 -9.21 -3.43 2.58
N ALA A 318 -7.98 -2.96 2.34
CA ALA A 318 -7.67 -2.04 1.25
C ALA A 318 -6.60 -2.59 0.32
N PHE A 319 -6.92 -2.65 -0.96
CA PHE A 319 -6.08 -3.24 -1.99
C PHE A 319 -5.92 -2.24 -3.15
N ALA A 320 -4.67 -2.01 -3.55
CA ALA A 320 -4.19 -1.09 -4.61
C ALA A 320 -3.80 0.33 -4.14
N TYR A 321 -3.41 1.17 -5.11
CA TYR A 321 -2.90 2.52 -4.89
C TYR A 321 -3.95 3.41 -4.22
N LYS A 322 -3.61 3.94 -3.04
CA LYS A 322 -4.44 4.90 -2.29
C LYS A 322 -5.88 4.42 -1.98
N ALA A 323 -6.11 3.12 -1.96
CA ALA A 323 -7.37 2.55 -1.50
C ALA A 323 -7.57 2.89 -0.02
N LEU A 324 -8.71 3.50 0.34
CA LEU A 324 -8.99 4.02 1.68
C LEU A 324 -7.86 4.90 2.27
N GLN A 325 -7.17 5.67 1.42
CA GLN A 325 -6.03 6.47 1.84
C GLN A 325 -6.35 7.39 3.03
N SER A 326 -7.52 8.02 3.01
CA SER A 326 -7.90 9.05 3.98
C SER A 326 -8.81 8.54 5.10
N LEU A 327 -9.02 7.22 5.22
CA LEU A 327 -9.87 6.67 6.27
C LEU A 327 -9.21 6.96 7.61
N VAL A 328 -9.87 7.72 8.50
CA VAL A 328 -9.33 8.07 9.81
C VAL A 328 -10.04 7.27 10.91
N PHE A 329 -11.37 7.20 10.84
CA PHE A 329 -12.22 6.52 11.82
C PHE A 329 -13.22 5.60 11.12
N GLY A 330 -13.06 4.28 11.22
CA GLY A 330 -14.05 3.38 10.60
C GLY A 330 -13.65 1.92 10.56
N SER A 331 -14.64 1.05 10.59
CA SER A 331 -14.45 -0.40 10.69
C SER A 331 -15.20 -1.15 9.60
N SER A 332 -14.71 -2.35 9.29
CA SER A 332 -15.35 -3.29 8.36
C SER A 332 -15.57 -2.71 6.96
N ASN A 333 -14.63 -1.91 6.47
CA ASN A 333 -14.66 -1.38 5.10
C ASN A 333 -13.77 -2.22 4.18
N ALA A 334 -14.22 -2.41 2.95
CA ALA A 334 -13.51 -3.16 1.92
C ALA A 334 -13.32 -2.29 0.68
N ALA A 335 -12.10 -2.05 0.25
CA ALA A 335 -11.78 -1.29 -0.94
C ALA A 335 -10.80 -2.04 -1.85
N PHE A 336 -11.22 -2.23 -3.10
CA PHE A 336 -10.49 -2.93 -4.13
C PHE A 336 -10.50 -2.09 -5.40
N GLY A 337 -9.38 -1.43 -5.69
CA GLY A 337 -9.23 -0.60 -6.90
C GLY A 337 -8.38 0.64 -6.66
N ASP A 338 -7.80 1.17 -7.75
CA ASP A 338 -7.05 2.43 -7.72
C ASP A 338 -7.93 3.56 -7.16
N GLN A 339 -7.50 4.16 -6.06
CA GLN A 339 -8.19 5.28 -5.39
C GLN A 339 -9.63 4.97 -4.96
N ALA A 340 -9.98 3.70 -4.77
CA ALA A 340 -11.27 3.30 -4.23
C ALA A 340 -11.44 3.85 -2.80
N GLY A 341 -12.48 4.65 -2.57
CA GLY A 341 -12.71 5.34 -1.30
C GLY A 341 -11.57 6.25 -0.86
N ARG A 342 -10.79 6.83 -1.78
CA ARG A 342 -9.55 7.56 -1.45
C ARG A 342 -9.76 8.67 -0.41
N TYR A 343 -10.84 9.43 -0.52
CA TYR A 343 -11.13 10.55 0.38
C TYR A 343 -12.12 10.18 1.49
N PHE A 344 -12.47 8.90 1.65
CA PHE A 344 -13.35 8.41 2.70
C PHE A 344 -12.67 8.53 4.05
N GLN A 345 -13.29 9.23 5.00
CA GLN A 345 -12.65 9.62 6.26
C GLN A 345 -13.31 9.02 7.49
N GLU A 346 -14.64 8.85 7.44
CA GLU A 346 -15.43 8.39 8.57
C GLU A 346 -16.57 7.45 8.15
N GLY A 347 -16.65 6.27 8.78
CA GLY A 347 -17.78 5.37 8.64
C GLY A 347 -17.39 3.91 8.42
N SER A 348 -18.38 3.03 8.45
CA SER A 348 -18.21 1.59 8.60
C SER A 348 -19.12 0.80 7.66
N PHE A 349 -18.73 -0.44 7.41
CA PHE A 349 -19.51 -1.40 6.60
C PHE A 349 -19.70 -0.96 5.14
N ASN A 350 -18.68 -0.35 4.54
CA ASN A 350 -18.72 0.06 3.13
C ASN A 350 -17.89 -0.86 2.23
N GLY A 351 -18.38 -1.08 1.00
CA GLY A 351 -17.67 -1.79 -0.06
C GLY A 351 -17.38 -0.89 -1.25
N PHE A 352 -16.12 -0.74 -1.64
CA PHE A 352 -15.66 0.04 -2.79
C PHE A 352 -14.93 -0.88 -3.78
N PHE A 353 -15.58 -1.23 -4.88
CA PHE A 353 -15.08 -2.20 -5.86
C PHE A 353 -14.96 -1.56 -7.24
N GLY A 354 -13.77 -1.11 -7.60
CA GLY A 354 -13.50 -0.44 -8.87
C GLY A 354 -12.61 0.79 -8.71
N SER A 355 -11.91 1.16 -9.79
CA SER A 355 -11.05 2.36 -9.76
C SER A 355 -11.91 3.62 -9.61
N GLY A 356 -11.57 4.42 -8.59
CA GLY A 356 -12.29 5.62 -8.18
C GLY A 356 -13.73 5.38 -7.70
N ALA A 357 -14.09 4.15 -7.33
CA ALA A 357 -15.38 3.88 -6.69
C ALA A 357 -15.47 4.63 -5.35
N GLY A 358 -16.53 5.43 -5.15
CA GLY A 358 -16.71 6.28 -3.98
C GLY A 358 -15.58 7.29 -3.77
N LEU A 359 -14.93 7.76 -4.84
CA LEU A 359 -13.71 8.59 -4.77
C LEU A 359 -13.85 9.77 -3.79
N ASP A 360 -14.90 10.59 -3.96
CA ASP A 360 -15.15 11.78 -3.14
C ASP A 360 -16.03 11.51 -1.93
N LEU A 361 -16.39 10.26 -1.62
CA LEU A 361 -17.14 9.95 -0.39
C LEU A 361 -16.29 10.36 0.81
N ILE A 362 -16.89 11.10 1.74
CA ILE A 362 -16.22 11.66 2.91
C ILE A 362 -16.69 10.92 4.16
N LYS A 363 -18.01 10.76 4.30
CA LYS A 363 -18.63 10.04 5.41
C LYS A 363 -19.77 9.14 4.96
N GLY A 364 -19.99 8.04 5.67
CA GLY A 364 -21.10 7.15 5.35
C GLY A 364 -20.97 5.73 5.86
N ASP A 365 -22.09 5.12 6.16
CA ASP A 365 -22.20 3.74 6.62
C ASP A 365 -23.04 2.89 5.66
N LEU A 366 -22.72 1.59 5.58
CA LEU A 366 -23.55 0.58 4.90
C LEU A 366 -23.73 0.82 3.39
N ASN A 367 -22.69 1.26 2.68
CA ASN A 367 -22.76 1.51 1.25
C ASN A 367 -22.04 0.46 0.40
N LEU A 368 -22.49 0.29 -0.84
CA LEU A 368 -21.82 -0.51 -1.88
C LEU A 368 -21.61 0.34 -3.13
N PHE A 369 -20.35 0.59 -3.49
CA PHE A 369 -19.94 1.21 -4.74
C PHE A 369 -19.21 0.18 -5.59
N MET A 370 -19.74 -0.16 -6.76
CA MET A 370 -19.17 -1.17 -7.63
C MET A 370 -19.12 -0.68 -9.08
N GLY A 371 -17.94 -0.56 -9.66
CA GLY A 371 -17.70 -0.07 -11.01
C GLY A 371 -16.69 1.07 -11.07
N PHE A 372 -16.16 1.35 -12.26
CA PHE A 372 -15.27 2.50 -12.48
C PHE A 372 -16.03 3.81 -12.20
N HIS A 373 -15.51 4.61 -11.27
CA HIS A 373 -16.11 5.87 -10.79
C HIS A 373 -17.57 5.77 -10.30
N ALA A 374 -18.01 4.59 -9.83
CA ALA A 374 -19.33 4.45 -9.21
C ALA A 374 -19.40 5.34 -7.95
N GLY A 375 -20.37 6.25 -7.91
CA GLY A 375 -20.58 7.21 -6.83
C GLY A 375 -19.43 8.21 -6.64
N ALA A 376 -18.60 8.46 -7.64
CA ALA A 376 -17.37 9.24 -7.46
C ALA A 376 -17.59 10.68 -6.96
N GLY A 377 -18.72 11.32 -7.26
CA GLY A 377 -19.06 12.67 -6.79
C GLY A 377 -19.99 12.73 -5.58
N VAL A 378 -20.29 11.59 -4.96
CA VAL A 378 -21.11 11.52 -3.74
C VAL A 378 -20.21 11.83 -2.54
N SER A 379 -20.53 12.86 -1.75
CA SER A 379 -19.71 13.28 -0.61
C SER A 379 -20.16 12.67 0.73
N ILE A 380 -21.45 12.38 0.90
CA ILE A 380 -22.01 11.71 2.07
C ILE A 380 -23.09 10.76 1.58
N ALA A 381 -23.14 9.53 2.09
CA ALA A 381 -24.23 8.59 1.82
C ALA A 381 -24.31 7.54 2.90
N ASN A 382 -25.51 7.09 3.27
CA ASN A 382 -25.69 5.88 4.05
C ASN A 382 -26.64 4.91 3.33
N ARG A 383 -26.48 3.61 3.57
CA ARG A 383 -27.41 2.56 3.08
C ARG A 383 -27.65 2.61 1.57
N SER A 384 -26.63 2.98 0.80
CA SER A 384 -26.75 3.24 -0.65
C SER A 384 -25.96 2.25 -1.50
N ILE A 385 -26.46 1.98 -2.71
CA ILE A 385 -25.91 1.00 -3.65
C ILE A 385 -25.77 1.64 -5.04
N PHE A 386 -24.53 1.70 -5.53
CA PHE A 386 -24.17 2.20 -6.85
C PHE A 386 -23.45 1.11 -7.64
N ILE A 387 -24.01 0.69 -8.76
CA ILE A 387 -23.47 -0.41 -9.57
C ILE A 387 -23.34 0.00 -11.04
N GLY A 388 -22.13 -0.18 -11.57
CA GLY A 388 -21.70 -0.03 -12.96
C GLY A 388 -20.89 1.24 -13.26
N ASN A 389 -20.44 1.38 -14.50
CA ASN A 389 -19.52 2.43 -14.94
C ASN A 389 -20.16 3.83 -14.79
N ASP A 390 -19.46 4.73 -14.10
CA ASP A 390 -19.89 6.10 -13.77
C ASP A 390 -21.29 6.15 -13.10
N ALA A 391 -21.72 5.08 -12.43
CA ALA A 391 -23.02 5.02 -11.79
C ALA A 391 -23.12 6.06 -10.68
N GLY A 392 -23.92 7.10 -10.87
CA GLY A 392 -24.05 8.17 -9.89
C GLY A 392 -22.82 9.07 -9.78
N ARG A 393 -21.94 9.11 -10.80
CA ARG A 393 -20.70 9.91 -10.77
C ARG A 393 -20.93 11.38 -10.47
N ASP A 394 -21.94 11.98 -11.10
CA ASP A 394 -22.24 13.41 -10.98
C ASP A 394 -23.37 13.70 -9.96
N LEU A 395 -23.71 12.73 -9.11
CA LEU A 395 -24.67 12.90 -8.03
C LEU A 395 -24.01 13.64 -6.86
N ALA A 396 -24.00 14.97 -6.93
CA ALA A 396 -23.47 15.82 -5.87
C ALA A 396 -24.44 15.89 -4.67
N GLY A 397 -23.94 15.62 -3.46
CA GLY A 397 -24.59 15.98 -2.19
C GLY A 397 -25.88 15.23 -1.84
N LEU A 398 -26.05 13.99 -2.28
CA LEU A 398 -27.29 13.26 -2.11
C LEU A 398 -27.29 12.35 -0.88
N GLY A 399 -28.42 12.35 -0.17
CA GLY A 399 -28.60 11.69 1.13
C GLY A 399 -28.67 10.17 1.09
N ASP A 400 -29.20 9.61 2.16
CA ASP A 400 -29.19 8.17 2.42
C ASP A 400 -30.16 7.40 1.51
N ASP A 401 -30.02 6.07 1.52
CA ASP A 401 -31.00 5.14 0.97
C ASP A 401 -31.19 5.25 -0.56
N ILE A 402 -30.09 5.35 -1.32
CA ILE A 402 -30.09 5.49 -2.77
C ILE A 402 -29.76 4.18 -3.48
N PHE A 403 -30.45 3.88 -4.57
CA PHE A 403 -30.07 2.81 -5.51
C PHE A 403 -29.85 3.36 -6.92
N VAL A 404 -28.68 3.07 -7.50
CA VAL A 404 -28.34 3.42 -8.88
C VAL A 404 -27.71 2.22 -9.59
N LEU A 405 -28.31 1.83 -10.71
CA LEU A 405 -27.73 0.89 -11.65
C LEU A 405 -27.53 1.58 -13.01
N ALA A 406 -26.27 1.73 -13.41
CA ALA A 406 -25.91 2.51 -14.57
C ALA A 406 -24.62 2.03 -15.22
N ASN A 407 -24.54 2.15 -16.55
CA ASN A 407 -23.32 1.97 -17.33
C ASN A 407 -23.21 3.18 -18.27
N ILE A 408 -22.89 4.32 -17.67
CA ILE A 408 -22.91 5.63 -18.32
C ILE A 408 -21.48 6.02 -18.68
N ARG A 409 -21.27 6.78 -19.76
CA ARG A 409 -20.05 7.58 -19.98
C ARG A 409 -20.47 9.03 -20.15
N GLY A 410 -20.25 9.86 -19.14
CA GLY A 410 -20.51 11.32 -19.17
C GLY A 410 -21.86 11.81 -18.59
N ALA A 411 -21.86 13.06 -18.14
CA ALA A 411 -22.89 13.70 -17.29
C ALA A 411 -24.30 13.87 -17.90
N THR A 412 -24.50 13.56 -19.19
CA THR A 412 -25.77 13.80 -19.89
C THR A 412 -26.65 12.56 -20.02
N ARG A 413 -26.20 11.38 -19.58
CA ARG A 413 -26.94 10.12 -19.75
C ARG A 413 -27.58 9.70 -18.43
N ARG A 414 -28.89 9.38 -18.46
CA ARG A 414 -29.65 8.92 -17.30
C ARG A 414 -29.24 7.50 -16.89
N PRO A 415 -29.34 7.14 -15.60
CA PRO A 415 -29.18 5.76 -15.18
C PRO A 415 -30.28 4.89 -15.79
N LEU A 416 -29.96 3.61 -16.02
CA LEU A 416 -30.95 2.65 -16.49
C LEU A 416 -32.05 2.50 -15.43
N VAL A 417 -31.64 2.37 -14.17
CA VAL A 417 -32.53 2.30 -13.01
C VAL A 417 -32.02 3.24 -11.92
N THR A 418 -32.94 4.01 -11.35
CA THR A 418 -32.71 4.84 -10.16
C THR A 418 -33.81 4.58 -9.14
N GLY A 419 -33.47 4.68 -7.85
CA GLY A 419 -34.41 4.60 -6.76
C GLY A 419 -33.99 5.44 -5.58
N ASN A 420 -34.98 5.86 -4.79
CA ASN A 420 -34.83 6.51 -3.50
C ASN A 420 -35.69 5.72 -2.50
N PHE A 421 -35.06 4.91 -1.64
CA PHE A 421 -35.81 4.06 -0.71
C PHE A 421 -36.41 4.85 0.45
N ALA A 422 -35.84 6.00 0.83
CA ALA A 422 -36.41 6.86 1.87
C ALA A 422 -37.81 7.38 1.50
N SER A 423 -38.02 7.67 0.22
CA SER A 423 -39.33 8.09 -0.31
C SER A 423 -40.14 6.96 -0.96
N GLY A 424 -39.57 5.74 -1.04
CA GLY A 424 -40.21 4.60 -1.69
C GLY A 424 -40.39 4.76 -3.21
N ARG A 425 -39.50 5.50 -3.87
CA ARG A 425 -39.65 5.90 -5.28
C ARG A 425 -38.70 5.16 -6.21
N PHE A 426 -39.19 4.79 -7.38
CA PHE A 426 -38.46 4.01 -8.38
C PHE A 426 -38.62 4.60 -9.79
N GLY A 427 -37.54 4.62 -10.56
CA GLY A 427 -37.53 5.19 -11.90
C GLY A 427 -36.66 4.40 -12.88
N ILE A 428 -37.18 4.21 -14.08
CA ILE A 428 -36.43 3.68 -15.22
C ILE A 428 -36.11 4.84 -16.16
N ASN A 429 -34.85 4.93 -16.61
CA ASN A 429 -34.39 6.02 -17.48
C ASN A 429 -34.74 7.41 -16.90
N THR A 430 -34.56 7.56 -15.59
CA THR A 430 -34.99 8.73 -14.80
C THR A 430 -33.81 9.24 -13.97
N LEU A 431 -33.64 10.55 -13.84
CA LEU A 431 -32.63 11.11 -12.93
C LEU A 431 -33.15 11.08 -11.49
N LEU A 432 -32.25 11.03 -10.50
CA LEU A 432 -32.67 11.09 -9.10
C LEU A 432 -33.40 12.40 -8.76
N THR A 433 -33.01 13.52 -9.37
CA THR A 433 -33.72 14.82 -9.24
C THR A 433 -35.13 14.80 -9.84
N ASP A 434 -35.37 13.90 -10.81
CA ASP A 434 -36.65 13.72 -11.48
C ASP A 434 -37.58 12.76 -10.71
N LEU A 435 -37.08 12.06 -9.68
CA LEU A 435 -37.87 11.19 -8.77
C LEU A 435 -38.73 11.99 -7.77
N SER A 436 -38.98 13.28 -8.02
CA SER A 436 -39.83 14.13 -7.18
C SER A 436 -41.34 13.96 -7.42
N ALA A 437 -41.76 13.25 -8.47
CA ALA A 437 -43.17 13.01 -8.79
C ALA A 437 -43.56 11.52 -8.66
N GLY A 438 -44.38 11.16 -7.67
CA GLY A 438 -44.96 9.82 -7.58
C GLY A 438 -44.03 8.66 -7.23
N LEU A 439 -44.63 7.48 -7.16
CA LEU A 439 -44.03 6.23 -6.69
C LEU A 439 -43.22 5.51 -7.78
N PHE A 440 -43.70 5.50 -9.03
CA PHE A 440 -43.03 4.81 -10.14
C PHE A 440 -43.06 5.61 -11.44
N GLN A 441 -41.91 5.76 -12.10
CA GLN A 441 -41.78 6.51 -13.35
C GLN A 441 -41.02 5.75 -14.45
N VAL A 442 -41.47 5.91 -15.70
CA VAL A 442 -40.73 5.53 -16.90
C VAL A 442 -40.72 6.70 -17.87
N ARG A 443 -39.52 7.10 -18.32
CA ARG A 443 -39.34 8.24 -19.23
C ARG A 443 -38.75 7.82 -20.56
N LYS A 444 -39.17 8.51 -21.62
CA LYS A 444 -38.77 8.21 -23.00
C LYS A 444 -37.44 8.88 -23.39
N GLN A 445 -37.19 10.12 -22.96
CA GLN A 445 -35.97 10.91 -23.28
C GLN A 445 -35.59 11.92 -22.18
N ILE A 446 -34.41 12.55 -22.33
CA ILE A 446 -33.90 13.65 -21.49
C ILE A 446 -34.81 14.88 -21.68
N ASN A 447 -35.37 15.40 -20.59
CA ASN A 447 -36.20 16.63 -20.53
C ASN A 447 -37.47 16.67 -21.40
N GLY A 448 -38.53 15.94 -21.01
CA GLY A 448 -39.88 16.30 -21.47
C GLY A 448 -40.91 15.18 -21.45
N ASP A 449 -40.55 14.00 -21.96
CA ASP A 449 -41.56 12.98 -22.24
C ASP A 449 -41.62 11.92 -21.14
N LEU A 450 -42.41 12.20 -20.11
CA LEU A 450 -42.84 11.20 -19.15
C LEU A 450 -43.83 10.26 -19.85
N GLY A 451 -43.43 9.02 -20.06
CA GLY A 451 -44.28 8.03 -20.72
C GLY A 451 -45.32 7.45 -19.78
N PHE A 452 -44.89 7.14 -18.55
CA PHE A 452 -45.71 6.47 -17.54
C PHE A 452 -45.34 6.96 -16.15
N LEU A 453 -46.34 7.30 -15.35
CA LEU A 453 -46.20 7.69 -13.95
C LEU A 453 -47.32 7.06 -13.11
N VAL A 454 -46.94 6.45 -11.99
CA VAL A 454 -47.84 6.19 -10.86
C VAL A 454 -47.55 7.24 -9.81
N ASP A 455 -48.51 8.13 -9.57
CA ASP A 455 -48.34 9.21 -8.60
C ASP A 455 -48.54 8.77 -7.14
N ASP A 456 -48.40 9.71 -6.20
CA ASP A 456 -48.48 9.41 -4.75
C ASP A 456 -49.89 8.97 -4.32
N ASP A 457 -50.93 9.30 -5.10
CA ASP A 457 -52.30 8.84 -4.88
C ASP A 457 -52.57 7.48 -5.56
N VAL A 458 -51.58 6.88 -6.22
CA VAL A 458 -51.71 5.65 -7.02
C VAL A 458 -52.61 5.86 -8.26
N ARG A 459 -52.48 7.02 -8.91
CA ARG A 459 -53.08 7.27 -10.24
C ARG A 459 -52.08 6.94 -11.34
N VAL A 460 -52.56 6.33 -12.42
CA VAL A 460 -51.78 6.04 -13.63
C VAL A 460 -51.92 7.20 -14.60
N LEU A 461 -50.83 7.92 -14.80
CA LEU A 461 -50.74 9.08 -15.69
C LEU A 461 -49.86 8.71 -16.88
N LEU A 462 -50.43 8.81 -18.08
CA LEU A 462 -49.71 8.63 -19.34
C LEU A 462 -49.54 10.02 -19.98
N GLY A 463 -48.30 10.47 -20.15
CA GLY A 463 -47.98 11.77 -20.78
C GLY A 463 -48.10 13.01 -19.87
N ALA A 464 -48.43 12.86 -18.59
CA ALA A 464 -48.55 13.99 -17.64
C ALA A 464 -47.66 13.79 -16.40
N THR A 465 -47.08 14.87 -15.88
CA THR A 465 -46.21 14.89 -14.70
C THR A 465 -46.93 15.10 -13.37
N SER A 466 -48.22 15.45 -13.43
CA SER A 466 -49.11 15.60 -12.28
C SER A 466 -50.54 15.32 -12.72
N ALA A 467 -51.41 15.02 -11.77
CA ALA A 467 -52.80 14.74 -12.07
C ALA A 467 -53.51 15.98 -12.61
N LEU A 468 -54.24 15.79 -13.70
CA LEU A 468 -55.08 16.79 -14.33
C LEU A 468 -56.49 16.69 -13.73
N THR A 469 -57.03 17.84 -13.34
CA THR A 469 -58.42 17.96 -12.89
C THR A 469 -59.30 18.37 -14.05
N ALA A 470 -60.30 17.55 -14.38
CA ALA A 470 -61.35 17.87 -15.34
C ALA A 470 -62.70 17.75 -14.66
N ASN A 471 -63.56 18.77 -14.79
CA ASN A 471 -64.86 18.83 -14.11
C ASN A 471 -64.82 18.54 -12.59
N THR A 472 -63.82 19.03 -11.86
CA THR A 472 -63.56 18.72 -10.42
C THR A 472 -63.18 17.26 -10.12
N VAL A 473 -63.02 16.40 -11.13
CA VAL A 473 -62.65 15.00 -10.98
C VAL A 473 -61.17 14.79 -11.30
N ASN A 474 -60.48 14.07 -10.42
CA ASN A 474 -59.13 13.56 -10.65
C ASN A 474 -59.21 12.06 -10.94
N ALA A 475 -59.30 11.69 -12.23
CA ALA A 475 -59.46 10.30 -12.63
C ALA A 475 -58.21 9.47 -12.26
N ARG A 476 -58.43 8.17 -11.96
CA ARG A 476 -57.35 7.22 -11.64
C ARG A 476 -56.48 6.82 -12.84
N LEU A 477 -57.03 6.86 -14.05
CA LEU A 477 -56.31 6.69 -15.30
C LEU A 477 -56.46 7.97 -16.11
N GLN A 478 -55.34 8.55 -16.54
CA GLN A 478 -55.32 9.76 -17.34
C GLN A 478 -54.40 9.57 -18.53
N ILE A 479 -54.87 9.99 -19.71
CA ILE A 479 -54.10 10.00 -20.95
C ILE A 479 -54.09 11.44 -21.43
N ALA A 480 -52.91 12.05 -21.46
CA ALA A 480 -52.74 13.44 -21.85
C ALA A 480 -51.58 13.55 -22.84
N GLY A 481 -51.75 14.42 -23.82
CA GLY A 481 -50.78 14.65 -24.87
C GLY A 481 -51.08 15.96 -25.59
N SER A 482 -50.10 16.45 -26.35
CA SER A 482 -50.28 17.63 -27.20
C SER A 482 -50.57 17.28 -28.66
N GLY A 483 -50.37 16.02 -29.06
CA GLY A 483 -50.74 15.49 -30.36
C GLY A 483 -51.92 14.52 -30.30
N LEU A 484 -52.35 14.09 -31.48
CA LEU A 484 -53.47 13.14 -31.62
C LEU A 484 -53.10 11.73 -31.14
N ALA A 485 -51.87 11.30 -31.36
CA ALA A 485 -51.46 9.93 -31.03
C ALA A 485 -51.25 9.73 -29.52
N ASP A 486 -50.62 10.70 -28.85
CA ASP A 486 -50.32 10.71 -27.42
C ASP A 486 -51.53 11.04 -26.53
N ALA A 487 -52.58 11.66 -27.08
CA ALA A 487 -53.85 11.92 -26.37
C ALA A 487 -54.99 10.97 -26.79
N SER A 488 -54.69 9.75 -27.27
CA SER A 488 -55.70 8.81 -27.77
C SER A 488 -55.72 7.46 -27.04
N GLN A 489 -56.90 6.83 -27.02
CA GLN A 489 -57.09 5.44 -26.60
C GLN A 489 -57.69 4.64 -27.77
N HIS A 490 -57.08 3.49 -28.09
CA HIS A 490 -57.55 2.61 -29.16
C HIS A 490 -57.95 1.24 -28.60
N LEU A 491 -59.20 0.81 -28.84
CA LEU A 491 -59.74 -0.48 -28.45
C LEU A 491 -60.14 -1.26 -29.70
N SER A 492 -59.43 -2.33 -30.01
CA SER A 492 -59.67 -3.15 -31.22
C SER A 492 -59.66 -4.63 -30.90
N ARG A 493 -60.54 -5.39 -31.58
CA ARG A 493 -60.63 -6.84 -31.45
C ARG A 493 -60.63 -7.48 -32.84
N TYR A 494 -59.67 -8.37 -33.09
CA TYR A 494 -59.53 -9.09 -34.35
C TYR A 494 -59.94 -10.57 -34.15
N SER A 495 -61.22 -10.88 -34.33
CA SER A 495 -61.74 -12.24 -34.11
C SER A 495 -62.99 -12.54 -34.96
N ALA A 496 -63.12 -13.79 -35.39
CA ALA A 496 -64.23 -14.28 -36.23
C ALA A 496 -65.46 -14.75 -35.43
N ASN A 497 -65.45 -14.61 -34.09
CA ASN A 497 -66.59 -15.00 -33.25
C ASN A 497 -67.37 -13.76 -32.74
N ASN A 498 -68.46 -14.01 -32.02
CA ASN A 498 -69.49 -13.00 -31.73
C ASN A 498 -69.14 -11.97 -30.63
N GLY A 499 -67.97 -12.05 -29.98
CA GLY A 499 -67.61 -11.07 -28.94
C GLY A 499 -67.28 -9.68 -29.50
N SER A 500 -67.57 -8.61 -28.77
CA SER A 500 -67.17 -7.25 -29.14
C SER A 500 -65.99 -6.75 -28.31
N PRO A 501 -65.22 -5.75 -28.78
CA PRO A 501 -64.54 -4.86 -27.85
C PRO A 501 -65.61 -4.08 -27.06
N PHE A 502 -65.36 -3.77 -25.79
CA PHE A 502 -66.29 -2.99 -24.97
C PHE A 502 -65.54 -2.15 -23.93
N LEU A 503 -66.16 -1.02 -23.57
CA LEU A 503 -65.83 -0.24 -22.39
C LEU A 503 -67.00 -0.39 -21.41
N LEU A 504 -66.75 -0.97 -20.25
CA LEU A 504 -67.80 -1.32 -19.28
C LEU A 504 -67.75 -0.36 -18.08
N PHE A 505 -68.89 0.29 -17.80
CA PHE A 505 -69.12 1.03 -16.57
C PHE A 505 -70.07 0.24 -15.68
N ASN A 506 -69.77 0.14 -14.39
CA ASN A 506 -70.63 -0.50 -13.41
C ASN A 506 -70.88 0.46 -12.24
N LYS A 507 -72.16 0.66 -11.90
CA LYS A 507 -72.60 1.42 -10.74
C LYS A 507 -73.38 0.50 -9.81
N SER A 508 -72.94 0.44 -8.56
CA SER A 508 -73.72 -0.09 -7.44
C SER A 508 -73.99 1.01 -6.40
N ARG A 509 -75.07 0.88 -5.62
CA ARG A 509 -75.25 1.69 -4.39
C ARG A 509 -74.48 1.11 -3.18
N GLY A 510 -73.90 -0.08 -3.30
CA GLY A 510 -73.07 -0.67 -2.26
C GLY A 510 -71.77 0.11 -2.10
N ALA A 511 -71.41 0.46 -0.87
CA ALA A 511 -70.16 1.17 -0.57
C ALA A 511 -68.92 0.25 -0.58
N THR A 512 -69.11 -1.06 -0.65
CA THR A 512 -68.05 -2.06 -0.70
C THR A 512 -67.75 -2.42 -2.16
N ILE A 513 -66.48 -2.31 -2.56
CA ILE A 513 -66.01 -2.73 -3.89
C ILE A 513 -66.35 -4.22 -4.10
N GLY A 514 -67.03 -4.53 -5.20
CA GLY A 514 -67.47 -5.89 -5.53
C GLY A 514 -68.89 -6.26 -5.05
N ALA A 515 -69.54 -5.42 -4.26
CA ALA A 515 -70.95 -5.60 -3.91
C ALA A 515 -71.88 -5.08 -5.02
N ASN A 516 -73.02 -5.75 -5.22
CA ASN A 516 -74.02 -5.41 -6.25
C ASN A 516 -75.37 -5.03 -5.60
N ALA A 517 -75.44 -3.89 -4.92
CA ALA A 517 -76.69 -3.30 -4.48
C ALA A 517 -77.43 -2.58 -5.61
N ILE A 518 -78.76 -2.68 -5.59
CA ILE A 518 -79.70 -2.13 -6.58
C ILE A 518 -79.59 -0.60 -6.67
N VAL A 519 -79.56 -0.07 -7.89
CA VAL A 519 -79.64 1.36 -8.21
C VAL A 519 -81.08 1.89 -8.10
N GLN A 520 -81.25 3.15 -7.73
CA GLN A 520 -82.55 3.79 -7.52
C GLN A 520 -82.94 4.73 -8.66
N ASN A 521 -84.22 5.12 -8.70
CA ASN A 521 -84.68 6.14 -9.64
C ASN A 521 -83.93 7.46 -9.38
N GLY A 522 -83.37 8.04 -10.45
CA GLY A 522 -82.52 9.22 -10.39
C GLY A 522 -81.02 8.95 -10.26
N ASP A 523 -80.57 7.70 -10.10
CA ASP A 523 -79.14 7.38 -10.08
C ASP A 523 -78.49 7.55 -11.46
N VAL A 524 -77.29 8.16 -11.51
CA VAL A 524 -76.44 8.21 -12.71
C VAL A 524 -75.58 6.94 -12.78
N LEU A 525 -75.72 6.16 -13.84
CA LEU A 525 -75.01 4.88 -14.02
C LEU A 525 -73.59 5.03 -14.59
N GLY A 526 -73.34 6.11 -15.32
CA GLY A 526 -72.05 6.42 -15.95
C GLY A 526 -72.17 7.69 -16.79
N THR A 527 -71.03 8.33 -17.08
CA THR A 527 -70.98 9.61 -17.81
C THR A 527 -69.84 9.58 -18.82
N LEU A 528 -70.13 10.05 -20.05
CA LEU A 528 -69.12 10.46 -21.03
C LEU A 528 -69.30 11.97 -21.24
N GLN A 529 -68.25 12.74 -21.00
CA GLN A 529 -68.33 14.20 -20.98
C GLN A 529 -67.31 14.81 -21.93
N PHE A 530 -67.75 15.80 -22.71
CA PHE A 530 -66.90 16.60 -23.59
C PHE A 530 -66.76 18.00 -22.98
N GLN A 531 -65.54 18.50 -22.89
CA GLN A 531 -65.23 19.82 -22.33
C GLN A 531 -64.24 20.55 -23.25
N GLY A 532 -64.43 21.87 -23.41
CA GLY A 532 -63.48 22.76 -24.07
C GLY A 532 -63.01 23.83 -23.11
N ALA A 533 -61.80 24.38 -23.32
CA ALA A 533 -61.35 25.56 -22.60
C ALA A 533 -62.13 26.80 -23.08
N ASN A 534 -62.50 27.69 -22.16
CA ASN A 534 -63.00 29.04 -22.50
C ASN A 534 -61.84 30.02 -22.61
#